data_AF-A0A1F7I412-F1
#
_entry.id   AF-A0A1F7I412-F1
#
_cell.length_a   1.000
_cell.length_b   1.000
_cell.length_c   1.000
_cell.angle_alpha   90.00
_cell.angle_beta   90.00
_cell.angle_gamma   90.00
#
_symmetry.space_group_name_H-M   'P 1'
#
loop_
_entity.id
_entity.type
_entity.pdbx_description
1 polymer ?
#
loop_
_entity_poly.entity_id
_entity_poly.type
_entity_poly.pdbx_seq_one_letter_code
_entity_poly.pdbx_strand_id
1 'polypeptide(L)'
;LPNLFGGVIILIIGLFLANLIKRVLITLFSFFKISYILQKTKLMQNNEVMMWQQVIAEIIRWTVIILFLIPTLEVWGLTRATVVLNQFLLYLPNVIIAVIIGFIGIIASNLGADLVKQSLHKLHGKTASTFSWGTKSAITFFTILVVMNQLGVAQDLIRILFTGIVAMLAIAGGLAFGLGGREIASEILQELRKKFS
;
A
#
# COMPACT_ATOMS: atom_id res chain seq x y z
N LEU A 1 15.28 6.73 -42.95
CA LEU A 1 16.23 7.10 -41.87
C LEU A 1 15.94 8.42 -41.13
N PRO A 2 15.27 9.45 -41.70
CA PRO A 2 14.93 10.69 -40.96
C PRO A 2 14.15 10.45 -39.65
N ASN A 3 13.27 9.45 -39.64
CA ASN A 3 12.44 9.10 -38.50
C ASN A 3 13.25 8.54 -37.30
N LEU A 4 14.41 7.92 -37.52
CA LEU A 4 15.23 7.43 -36.41
C LEU A 4 15.81 8.60 -35.60
N PHE A 5 16.35 9.60 -36.28
CA PHE A 5 16.90 10.81 -35.66
C PHE A 5 15.84 11.61 -34.89
N GLY A 6 14.64 11.77 -35.45
CA GLY A 6 13.54 12.44 -34.77
C GLY A 6 13.18 11.79 -33.44
N GLY A 7 13.02 10.46 -33.42
CA GLY A 7 12.73 9.73 -32.19
C GLY A 7 13.85 9.82 -31.14
N VAL A 8 15.12 9.77 -31.55
CA VAL A 8 16.26 9.93 -30.62
C VAL A 8 16.24 11.30 -29.93
N ILE A 9 15.94 12.37 -30.66
CA ILE A 9 15.85 13.73 -30.09
C ILE A 9 14.73 13.79 -29.03
N ILE A 10 13.55 13.25 -29.34
CA ILE A 10 12.42 13.20 -28.40
C ILE A 10 12.81 12.45 -27.13
N LEU A 11 13.48 11.30 -27.27
CA LEU A 11 13.93 10.50 -26.14
C LEU A 11 14.95 11.23 -25.26
N ILE A 12 15.93 11.91 -25.86
CA ILE A 12 16.93 12.70 -25.13
C ILE A 12 16.26 13.82 -24.32
N ILE A 13 15.32 14.53 -24.93
CA ILE A 13 14.53 15.57 -24.26
C ILE A 13 13.75 14.98 -23.08
N GLY A 14 13.11 13.83 -23.29
CA GLY A 14 12.38 13.11 -22.24
C GLY A 14 13.25 12.71 -21.06
N LEU A 15 14.43 12.14 -21.32
CA LEU A 15 15.38 11.76 -20.26
C LEU A 15 15.89 12.98 -19.48
N PHE A 16 16.17 14.09 -20.18
CA PHE A 16 16.59 15.33 -19.55
C PHE A 16 15.48 15.91 -18.65
N LEU A 17 14.25 16.02 -19.17
CA LEU A 17 13.10 16.53 -18.42
C LEU A 17 12.76 15.64 -17.23
N ALA A 18 12.80 14.31 -17.39
CA ALA A 18 12.54 13.37 -16.30
C ALA A 18 13.53 13.57 -15.14
N ASN A 19 14.83 13.70 -15.45
CA ASN A 19 15.86 13.94 -14.44
C ASN A 19 15.71 15.32 -13.78
N LEU A 20 15.33 16.35 -14.56
CA LEU A 20 15.05 17.68 -14.03
C LEU A 20 13.87 17.64 -13.05
N ILE A 21 12.76 17.02 -13.43
CA ILE A 21 11.56 16.87 -12.59
C ILE A 21 11.89 16.11 -11.30
N LYS A 22 12.62 14.99 -11.37
CA LYS A 22 13.08 14.27 -10.18
C LYS A 22 13.85 15.19 -9.23
N ARG A 23 14.79 15.97 -9.77
CA ARG A 23 15.62 16.88 -8.96
C ARG A 23 14.76 17.97 -8.31
N VAL A 24 13.81 18.55 -9.05
CA VAL A 24 12.86 19.54 -8.52
C VAL A 24 12.01 18.94 -7.40
N LEU A 25 11.47 17.74 -7.58
CA LEU A 25 10.64 17.06 -6.58
C LEU A 25 11.41 16.80 -5.28
N ILE A 26 12.64 16.29 -5.37
CA ILE A 26 13.47 16.03 -4.19
C ILE A 26 13.78 17.35 -3.46
N THR A 27 14.08 18.42 -4.20
CA THR A 27 14.31 19.76 -3.63
C THR A 27 13.05 20.33 -2.97
N LEU A 28 11.87 20.13 -3.57
CA LEU A 28 10.61 20.53 -2.95
C LEU A 28 10.36 19.76 -1.66
N PHE A 29 10.57 18.44 -1.66
CA PHE A 29 10.39 17.64 -0.45
C PHE A 29 11.32 18.05 0.70
N SER A 30 12.57 18.44 0.39
CA SER A 30 13.49 18.97 1.40
C SER A 30 13.11 20.39 1.85
N PHE A 31 12.64 21.24 0.93
CA PHE A 31 12.22 22.61 1.22
C PHE A 31 11.01 22.67 2.17
N PHE A 32 10.00 21.84 1.93
CA PHE A 32 8.80 21.77 2.78
C PHE A 32 9.05 21.17 4.17
N LYS A 33 10.29 20.76 4.49
CA LYS A 33 10.68 20.13 5.77
C LYS A 33 9.72 19.01 6.17
N ILE A 34 9.19 18.26 5.20
CA ILE A 34 8.28 17.13 5.45
C ILE A 34 8.94 16.13 6.42
N SER A 35 10.25 15.93 6.27
CA SER A 35 11.09 15.18 7.20
C SER A 35 11.01 15.70 8.64
N TYR A 36 11.03 17.02 8.87
CA TYR A 36 10.95 17.60 10.22
C TYR A 36 9.57 17.38 10.89
N ILE A 37 8.49 17.48 10.12
CA ILE A 37 7.12 17.27 10.64
C ILE A 37 6.93 15.80 11.04
N LEU A 38 7.36 14.87 10.17
CA LEU A 38 7.25 13.44 10.44
C LEU A 38 8.18 12.99 11.59
N GLN A 39 9.37 13.58 11.70
CA GLN A 39 10.31 13.32 12.80
C GLN A 39 9.72 13.62 14.18
N LYS A 40 8.96 14.72 14.32
CA LYS A 40 8.34 15.09 15.60
C LYS A 40 7.35 14.04 16.10
N THR A 41 6.74 13.28 15.21
CA THR A 41 5.76 12.25 15.59
C THR A 41 6.41 10.99 16.19
N LYS A 42 7.72 10.79 16.03
CA LYS A 42 8.45 9.53 16.35
C LYS A 42 7.92 8.28 15.63
N LEU A 43 6.96 8.42 14.71
CA LEU A 43 6.31 7.30 14.02
C LEU A 43 7.06 6.81 12.78
N MET A 44 8.06 7.57 12.31
CA MET A 44 8.93 7.18 11.21
C MET A 44 10.37 7.60 11.44
N GLN A 45 11.29 6.73 11.01
CA GLN A 45 12.72 7.00 11.04
C GLN A 45 13.13 7.88 9.84
N ASN A 46 14.24 8.61 9.97
CA ASN A 46 14.77 9.47 8.90
C ASN A 46 14.99 8.70 7.59
N ASN A 47 15.47 7.46 7.70
CA ASN A 47 15.74 6.62 6.54
C ASN A 47 14.44 6.22 5.82
N GLU A 48 13.36 5.99 6.56
CA GLU A 48 12.04 5.64 5.98
C GLU A 48 11.47 6.84 5.21
N VAL A 49 11.50 8.04 5.79
CA VAL A 49 11.01 9.25 5.11
C VAL A 49 11.80 9.55 3.83
N MET A 50 13.14 9.46 3.91
CA MET A 50 14.00 9.71 2.75
C MET A 50 13.79 8.65 1.65
N MET A 51 13.60 7.39 2.03
CA MET A 51 13.25 6.31 1.10
C MET A 51 11.94 6.61 0.36
N TRP A 52 10.88 7.01 1.07
CA TRP A 52 9.59 7.32 0.44
C TRP A 52 9.64 8.50 -0.53
N GLN A 53 10.35 9.57 -0.15
CA GLN A 53 10.56 10.72 -1.04
C GLN A 53 11.29 10.30 -2.32
N GLN A 54 12.29 9.43 -2.20
CA GLN A 54 13.01 8.88 -3.35
C GLN A 54 12.11 7.99 -4.21
N VAL A 55 11.30 7.10 -3.61
CA VAL A 55 10.37 6.23 -4.32
C VAL A 55 9.37 7.05 -5.15
N ILE A 56 8.74 8.07 -4.56
CA ILE A 56 7.79 8.94 -5.26
C ILE A 56 8.47 9.69 -6.41
N ALA A 57 9.64 10.30 -6.16
CA ALA A 57 10.37 11.03 -7.18
C ALA A 57 10.82 10.13 -8.34
N GLU A 58 11.18 8.87 -8.04
CA GLU A 58 11.57 7.87 -9.02
C GLU A 58 10.39 7.42 -9.88
N ILE A 59 9.21 7.21 -9.29
CA ILE A 59 7.98 6.87 -10.02
C ILE A 59 7.60 7.98 -10.99
N ILE A 60 7.65 9.24 -10.54
CA ILE A 60 7.35 10.39 -11.42
C ILE A 60 8.39 10.50 -12.53
N ARG A 61 9.68 10.26 -12.23
CA ARG A 61 10.74 10.21 -13.26
C ARG A 61 10.42 9.19 -14.34
N TRP A 62 10.13 7.94 -13.96
CA TRP A 62 9.81 6.87 -14.90
C TRP A 62 8.55 7.15 -15.70
N THR A 63 7.55 7.77 -15.08
CA THR A 63 6.33 8.23 -15.76
C THR A 63 6.67 9.17 -16.91
N VAL A 64 7.48 10.20 -16.63
CA VAL A 64 7.90 11.17 -17.64
C VAL A 64 8.67 10.47 -18.76
N ILE A 65 9.58 9.54 -18.43
CA ILE A 65 10.31 8.77 -19.45
C ILE A 65 9.34 8.02 -20.37
N ILE A 66 8.34 7.32 -19.81
CA ILE A 66 7.35 6.57 -20.59
C ILE A 66 6.52 7.52 -21.48
N LEU A 67 6.13 8.69 -20.97
CA LEU A 67 5.39 9.70 -21.73
C LEU A 67 6.14 10.17 -22.99
N PHE A 68 7.47 10.31 -22.91
CA PHE A 68 8.31 10.65 -24.07
C PHE A 68 8.70 9.44 -24.93
N LEU A 69 8.69 8.24 -24.34
CA LEU A 69 8.98 7.01 -25.07
C LEU A 69 7.86 6.65 -26.05
N ILE A 70 6.59 6.94 -25.73
CA ILE A 70 5.46 6.71 -26.63
C ILE A 70 5.63 7.42 -27.99
N PRO A 71 5.73 8.77 -28.05
CA PRO A 71 5.92 9.46 -29.32
C PRO A 71 7.23 9.04 -30.01
N THR A 72 8.29 8.72 -29.25
CA THR A 72 9.53 8.16 -29.81
C THR A 72 9.26 6.88 -30.61
N LEU A 73 8.52 5.93 -30.01
CA LEU A 73 8.16 4.67 -30.64
C LEU A 73 7.19 4.86 -31.81
N GLU A 74 6.29 5.84 -31.75
CA GLU A 74 5.40 6.21 -32.85
C GLU A 74 6.19 6.70 -34.06
N VAL A 75 7.19 7.57 -33.86
CA VAL A 75 8.07 8.02 -34.95
C VAL A 75 8.84 6.85 -35.56
N TRP A 76 9.25 5.88 -34.74
CA TRP A 76 9.90 4.65 -35.20
C TRP A 76 8.95 3.60 -35.81
N GLY A 77 7.64 3.85 -35.80
CA GLY A 77 6.63 2.92 -36.35
C GLY A 77 6.35 1.68 -35.50
N LEU A 78 6.74 1.70 -34.21
CA LEU A 78 6.60 0.58 -33.28
C LEU A 78 5.24 0.59 -32.54
N THR A 79 4.14 0.53 -33.29
CA THR A 79 2.77 0.65 -32.75
C THR A 79 2.42 -0.42 -31.72
N ARG A 80 2.99 -1.63 -31.81
CA ARG A 80 2.76 -2.68 -30.80
C ARG A 80 3.37 -2.30 -29.45
N ALA A 81 4.54 -1.68 -29.46
CA ALA A 81 5.21 -1.24 -28.25
C ALA A 81 4.49 -0.03 -27.61
N THR A 82 3.93 0.87 -28.42
CA THR A 82 3.16 2.02 -27.90
C THR A 82 1.87 1.56 -27.18
N VAL A 83 1.18 0.53 -27.67
CA VAL A 83 0.01 -0.05 -26.99
C VAL A 83 0.38 -0.56 -25.60
N VAL A 84 1.50 -1.28 -25.49
CA VAL A 84 1.99 -1.80 -24.20
C VAL A 84 2.32 -0.65 -23.25
N LEU A 85 3.03 0.39 -23.71
CA LEU A 85 3.34 1.56 -22.87
C LEU A 85 2.10 2.34 -22.42
N ASN A 86 1.08 2.44 -23.27
CA ASN A 86 -0.19 3.06 -22.87
C ASN A 86 -0.89 2.26 -21.76
N GLN A 87 -0.85 0.93 -21.81
CA GLN A 87 -1.35 0.08 -20.72
C GLN A 87 -0.56 0.31 -19.42
N PHE A 88 0.77 0.48 -19.52
CA PHE A 88 1.60 0.84 -18.37
C PHE A 88 1.23 2.21 -17.77
N LEU A 89 0.89 3.21 -18.60
CA LEU A 89 0.41 4.51 -18.09
C LEU A 89 -0.92 4.39 -17.34
N LEU A 90 -1.84 3.54 -17.82
CA LEU A 90 -3.11 3.27 -17.13
C LEU A 90 -2.92 2.53 -15.79
N TYR A 91 -1.80 1.83 -15.63
CA TYR A 91 -1.42 1.17 -14.39
C TYR A 91 -0.76 2.13 -13.38
N LEU A 92 -0.25 3.28 -13.82
CA LEU A 92 0.44 4.24 -12.96
C LEU A 92 -0.39 4.77 -11.77
N PRO A 93 -1.69 5.09 -11.92
CA PRO A 93 -2.53 5.47 -10.78
C PRO A 93 -2.51 4.41 -9.68
N ASN A 94 -2.49 3.13 -10.04
CA ASN A 94 -2.43 2.04 -9.08
C ASN A 94 -1.09 2.02 -8.35
N VAL A 95 0.02 2.27 -9.04
CA VAL A 95 1.35 2.37 -8.42
C VAL A 95 1.38 3.50 -7.38
N ILE A 96 0.80 4.66 -7.70
CA ILE A 96 0.72 5.79 -6.77
C ILE A 96 -0.09 5.41 -5.52
N ILE A 97 -1.25 4.78 -5.70
CA ILE A 97 -2.08 4.30 -4.60
C ILE A 97 -1.31 3.28 -3.74
N ALA A 98 -0.56 2.36 -4.36
CA ALA A 98 0.22 1.35 -3.66
C ALA A 98 1.30 1.99 -2.77
N VAL A 99 1.98 3.03 -3.26
CA VAL A 99 2.96 3.80 -2.48
C VAL A 99 2.29 4.50 -1.28
N ILE A 100 1.14 5.13 -1.50
CA ILE A 100 0.40 5.79 -0.42
C ILE A 100 -0.02 4.78 0.65
N ILE A 101 -0.54 3.63 0.25
CA ILE A 101 -0.94 2.56 1.17
C ILE A 101 0.29 2.04 1.94
N GLY A 102 1.41 1.80 1.27
CA GLY A 102 2.64 1.37 1.92
C GLY A 102 3.14 2.38 2.95
N PHE A 103 3.10 3.67 2.61
CA PHE A 103 3.46 4.76 3.51
C PHE A 103 2.57 4.79 4.76
N ILE A 104 1.25 4.73 4.58
CA ILE A 104 0.28 4.69 5.68
C ILE A 104 0.47 3.43 6.52
N GLY A 105 0.72 2.29 5.88
CA GLY A 105 0.88 1.00 6.55
C GLY A 105 2.12 0.94 7.44
N ILE A 106 3.23 1.59 7.06
CA ILE A 106 4.40 1.72 7.94
C ILE A 106 4.03 2.53 9.19
N ILE A 107 3.38 3.70 9.01
CA ILE A 107 2.94 4.54 10.13
C ILE A 107 1.99 3.74 11.04
N ALA A 108 1.02 3.04 10.46
CA ALA A 108 0.06 2.22 11.19
C ALA A 108 0.75 1.07 11.95
N SER A 109 1.76 0.44 11.35
CA SER A 109 2.52 -0.65 11.98
C SER A 109 3.31 -0.17 13.19
N ASN A 110 3.94 1.01 13.09
CA ASN A 110 4.70 1.61 14.17
C ASN A 110 3.78 2.10 15.29
N LEU A 111 2.68 2.78 14.94
CA LEU A 111 1.65 3.19 15.89
C LEU A 111 1.06 2.00 16.65
N GLY A 112 0.64 0.95 15.94
CA GLY A 112 0.06 -0.25 16.55
C GLY A 112 1.04 -0.93 17.50
N ALA A 113 2.30 -1.05 17.09
CA ALA A 113 3.37 -1.60 17.93
C ALA A 113 3.60 -0.77 19.20
N ASP A 114 3.62 0.56 19.09
CA ASP A 114 3.83 1.48 20.20
C ASP A 114 2.65 1.50 21.18
N LEU A 115 1.42 1.43 20.67
CA LEU A 115 0.22 1.33 21.50
C LEU A 115 0.24 0.04 22.32
N VAL A 116 0.52 -1.11 21.69
CA VAL A 116 0.61 -2.41 22.37
C VAL A 116 1.71 -2.41 23.42
N LYS A 117 2.88 -1.83 23.09
CA LYS A 117 3.99 -1.70 24.03
C LYS A 117 3.61 -0.87 25.26
N GLN A 118 2.95 0.27 25.05
CA GLN A 118 2.48 1.15 26.13
C GLN A 118 1.40 0.51 27.00
N SER A 119 0.44 -0.19 26.40
CA SER A 119 -0.62 -0.91 27.14
C SER A 119 -0.05 -2.02 28.03
N LEU A 120 1.02 -2.68 27.58
CA LEU A 120 1.68 -3.77 28.29
C LEU A 120 2.81 -3.31 29.22
N HIS A 121 3.08 -2.01 29.36
CA HIS A 121 4.15 -1.51 30.24
C HIS A 121 3.98 -1.90 31.72
N LYS A 122 2.77 -2.27 32.16
CA LYS A 122 2.49 -2.77 33.51
C LYS A 122 2.78 -4.27 33.69
N LEU A 123 3.02 -5.00 32.60
CA LEU A 123 3.34 -6.43 32.58
C LEU A 123 4.82 -6.60 32.20
N HIS A 124 5.50 -7.63 32.74
CA HIS A 124 6.93 -7.90 32.55
C HIS A 124 7.45 -7.54 31.13
N GLY A 125 8.51 -6.72 31.05
CA GLY A 125 8.95 -6.06 29.82
C GLY A 125 9.33 -6.98 28.65
N LYS A 126 9.56 -8.27 28.90
CA LYS A 126 9.83 -9.28 27.87
C LYS A 126 8.57 -9.69 27.10
N THR A 127 7.40 -9.66 27.74
CA THR A 127 6.11 -9.96 27.09
C THR A 127 5.67 -8.79 26.22
N ALA A 128 5.84 -7.55 26.71
CA ALA A 128 5.46 -6.34 25.97
C ALA A 128 6.16 -6.21 24.61
N SER A 129 7.44 -6.57 24.52
CA SER A 129 8.20 -6.51 23.27
C SER A 129 7.77 -7.58 22.26
N THR A 130 7.45 -8.80 22.70
CA THR A 130 6.97 -9.87 21.82
C THR A 130 5.62 -9.55 21.20
N PHE A 131 4.67 -9.04 21.98
CA PHE A 131 3.35 -8.63 21.48
C PHE A 131 3.42 -7.41 20.55
N SER A 132 4.29 -6.44 20.88
CA SER A 132 4.54 -5.28 20.02
C SER A 132 5.12 -5.69 18.67
N TRP A 133 6.10 -6.61 18.66
CA TRP A 133 6.67 -7.16 17.43
C TRP A 133 5.63 -7.96 16.62
N GLY A 134 4.83 -8.80 17.27
CA GLY A 134 3.75 -9.54 16.60
C GLY A 134 2.72 -8.62 15.94
N THR A 135 2.34 -7.53 16.62
CA THR A 135 1.43 -6.51 16.08
C THR A 135 2.02 -5.81 14.87
N LYS A 136 3.29 -5.38 14.97
CA LYS A 136 4.00 -4.75 13.84
C LYS A 136 4.04 -5.69 12.64
N SER A 137 4.46 -6.93 12.85
CA SER A 137 4.56 -7.95 11.79
C SER A 137 3.23 -8.21 11.13
N ALA A 138 2.13 -8.28 11.89
CA ALA A 138 0.78 -8.48 11.34
C ALA A 138 0.36 -7.30 10.45
N ILE A 139 0.47 -6.06 10.94
CA ILE A 139 0.08 -4.88 10.16
C ILE A 139 0.94 -4.74 8.90
N THR A 140 2.25 -4.96 9.01
CA THR A 140 3.16 -4.93 7.86
C THR A 140 2.82 -6.01 6.84
N PHE A 141 2.53 -7.23 7.28
CA PHE A 141 2.12 -8.32 6.40
C PHE A 141 0.86 -7.97 5.61
N PHE A 142 -0.19 -7.48 6.28
CA PHE A 142 -1.40 -7.04 5.60
C PHE A 142 -1.16 -5.85 4.67
N THR A 143 -0.32 -4.89 5.07
CA THR A 143 0.06 -3.75 4.21
C THR A 143 0.70 -4.25 2.91
N ILE A 144 1.64 -5.20 3.01
CA ILE A 144 2.30 -5.79 1.84
C ILE A 144 1.27 -6.46 0.92
N LEU A 145 0.32 -7.22 1.47
CA LEU A 145 -0.73 -7.85 0.68
C LEU A 145 -1.59 -6.83 -0.07
N VAL A 146 -2.00 -5.75 0.59
CA VAL A 146 -2.79 -4.69 -0.04
C VAL A 146 -1.98 -3.97 -1.13
N VAL A 147 -0.70 -3.69 -0.88
CA VAL A 147 0.22 -3.12 -1.88
C VAL A 147 0.37 -4.03 -3.08
N MET A 148 0.58 -5.34 -2.87
CA MET A 148 0.68 -6.32 -3.96
C MET A 148 -0.62 -6.40 -4.78
N ASN A 149 -1.77 -6.40 -4.11
CA ASN A 149 -3.07 -6.37 -4.77
C ASN A 149 -3.24 -5.09 -5.59
N GLN A 150 -2.87 -3.93 -5.05
CA GLN A 150 -2.92 -2.68 -5.81
C GLN A 150 -1.99 -2.70 -7.02
N LEU A 151 -0.81 -3.31 -6.89
CA LEU A 151 0.13 -3.52 -7.97
C LEU A 151 -0.32 -4.60 -8.99
N GLY A 152 -1.53 -5.15 -8.90
CA GLY A 152 -1.97 -6.14 -9.89
C GLY A 152 -1.30 -7.51 -9.74
N VAL A 153 -0.47 -7.71 -8.70
CA VAL A 153 0.28 -8.95 -8.51
C VAL A 153 -0.66 -9.99 -7.92
N ALA A 154 -1.07 -10.95 -8.75
CA ALA A 154 -1.89 -12.08 -8.34
C ALA A 154 -3.15 -11.65 -7.54
N GLN A 155 -3.85 -10.61 -8.00
CA GLN A 155 -5.00 -10.01 -7.32
C GLN A 155 -6.06 -11.05 -6.92
N ASP A 156 -6.35 -11.98 -7.83
CA ASP A 156 -7.32 -13.03 -7.59
C ASP A 156 -6.86 -14.00 -6.50
N LEU A 157 -5.58 -14.39 -6.49
CA LEU A 157 -5.04 -15.24 -5.43
C LEU A 157 -5.11 -14.53 -4.08
N ILE A 158 -4.72 -13.25 -4.01
CA ILE A 158 -4.77 -12.48 -2.77
C ILE A 158 -6.22 -12.35 -2.28
N ARG A 159 -7.16 -12.05 -3.19
CA ARG A 159 -8.59 -11.97 -2.88
C ARG A 159 -9.11 -13.29 -2.33
N ILE A 160 -8.81 -14.41 -2.99
CA ILE A 160 -9.21 -15.76 -2.55
C ILE A 160 -8.65 -16.08 -1.18
N LEU A 161 -7.36 -15.81 -0.93
CA LEU A 161 -6.74 -16.04 0.37
C LEU A 161 -7.41 -15.21 1.48
N PHE A 162 -7.66 -13.93 1.22
CA PHE A 162 -8.31 -13.03 2.19
C PHE A 162 -9.75 -13.46 2.46
N THR A 163 -10.53 -13.74 1.41
CA THR A 163 -11.89 -14.27 1.52
C THR A 163 -11.90 -15.60 2.29
N GLY A 164 -10.94 -16.48 2.04
CA GLY A 164 -10.82 -17.77 2.73
C GLY A 164 -10.57 -17.62 4.23
N ILE A 165 -9.65 -16.73 4.63
CA ILE A 165 -9.37 -16.45 6.05
C ILE A 165 -10.60 -15.82 6.72
N VAL A 166 -11.22 -14.83 6.09
CA VAL A 166 -12.42 -14.17 6.63
C VAL A 166 -13.58 -15.16 6.75
N ALA A 167 -13.78 -16.01 5.75
CA ALA A 167 -14.81 -17.06 5.79
C ALA A 167 -14.54 -18.06 6.93
N MET A 168 -13.30 -18.50 7.10
CA MET A 168 -12.91 -19.37 8.22
C MET A 168 -13.25 -18.73 9.57
N LEU A 169 -12.87 -17.47 9.79
CA LEU A 169 -13.15 -16.76 11.04
C LEU A 169 -14.66 -16.53 11.24
N ALA A 170 -15.38 -16.18 10.18
CA ALA A 170 -16.83 -15.98 10.23
C ALA A 170 -17.56 -17.29 10.58
N ILE A 171 -17.13 -18.42 10.00
CA ILE A 171 -17.69 -19.74 10.31
C ILE A 171 -17.34 -20.15 11.74
N ALA A 172 -16.06 -20.06 12.13
CA ALA A 172 -15.62 -20.46 13.46
C ALA A 172 -16.29 -19.61 14.55
N GLY A 173 -16.32 -18.28 14.37
CA GLY A 173 -17.00 -17.37 15.28
C GLY A 173 -18.51 -17.60 15.29
N GLY A 174 -19.14 -17.70 14.11
CA GLY A 174 -20.58 -17.97 13.99
C GLY A 174 -20.99 -19.28 14.66
N LEU A 175 -20.20 -20.34 14.54
CA LEU A 175 -20.42 -21.60 15.23
C LEU A 175 -20.20 -21.48 16.74
N ALA A 176 -19.14 -20.80 17.18
CA ALA A 176 -18.86 -20.62 18.61
C ALA A 176 -19.99 -19.84 19.31
N PHE A 177 -20.46 -18.73 18.72
CA PHE A 177 -21.57 -17.95 19.26
C PHE A 177 -22.92 -18.65 19.08
N GLY A 178 -23.15 -19.31 17.94
CA GLY A 178 -24.40 -20.04 17.66
C GLY A 178 -24.61 -21.24 18.58
N LEU A 179 -23.56 -22.02 18.82
CA LEU A 179 -23.60 -23.15 19.75
C LEU A 179 -23.60 -22.67 21.21
N GLY A 180 -22.76 -21.68 21.56
CA GLY A 180 -22.68 -21.16 22.93
C GLY A 180 -23.88 -20.32 23.38
N GLY A 181 -24.59 -19.65 22.46
CA GLY A 181 -25.77 -18.83 22.73
C GLY A 181 -27.11 -19.58 22.59
N ARG A 182 -27.06 -20.88 22.27
CA ARG A 182 -28.24 -21.70 21.98
C ARG A 182 -29.24 -21.72 23.13
N GLU A 183 -28.74 -21.84 24.36
CA GLU A 183 -29.57 -21.92 25.57
C GLU A 183 -30.29 -20.59 25.84
N ILE A 184 -29.55 -19.48 25.79
CA ILE A 184 -30.08 -18.12 25.97
C ILE A 184 -31.13 -17.81 24.89
N ALA A 185 -30.86 -18.14 23.63
CA ALA A 185 -31.81 -17.96 22.54
C ALA A 185 -33.08 -18.78 22.76
N SER A 186 -32.96 -20.02 23.25
CA SER A 186 -34.10 -20.88 23.59
C SER A 186 -34.95 -20.28 24.72
N GLU A 187 -34.33 -19.73 25.76
CA GLU A 187 -35.02 -19.09 26.88
C GLU A 187 -35.83 -17.87 26.43
N ILE A 188 -35.22 -16.96 25.65
CA ILE A 188 -35.89 -15.76 25.14
C ILE A 188 -37.10 -16.12 24.26
N LEU A 189 -36.96 -17.13 23.40
CA LEU A 189 -38.06 -17.59 22.54
C LEU A 189 -39.21 -18.18 23.36
N GLN A 190 -38.91 -18.88 24.46
CA GLN A 190 -39.92 -19.44 25.34
C GLN A 190 -40.68 -18.35 26.11
N GLU A 191 -39.98 -17.32 26.61
CA GLU A 191 -40.61 -16.17 27.26
C GLU A 191 -41.50 -15.38 26.30
N LEU A 192 -41.04 -15.12 25.08
CA LEU A 192 -41.84 -14.48 24.04
C LEU A 192 -43.08 -15.31 23.72
N ARG A 193 -42.95 -16.63 23.57
CA ARG A 193 -44.09 -17.52 23.32
C ARG A 193 -45.11 -17.49 24.46
N LYS A 194 -44.67 -17.39 25.71
CA LYS A 194 -45.56 -17.25 26.89
C LYS A 194 -46.24 -15.89 26.97
N LYS A 195 -45.62 -14.84 26.45
CA LYS A 195 -46.17 -13.47 26.48
C LYS A 195 -47.20 -13.20 25.38
N PHE A 196 -47.09 -13.90 24.25
CA PHE A 196 -47.98 -13.78 23.10
C PHE A 196 -49.02 -14.93 22.98
N SER A 197 -49.01 -15.88 23.91
CA SER A 197 -50.05 -16.90 24.10
C SER A 197 -50.94 -16.53 25.28
#